data_AF-A0A953PNW8-F1
#
_entry.id   AF-A0A953PNW8-F1
#
_cell.length_a   1.000
_cell.length_b   1.000
_cell.length_c   1.000
_cell.angle_alpha   90.00
_cell.angle_beta   90.00
_cell.angle_gamma   90.00
#
_symmetry.space_group_name_H-M   'P 1'
#
loop_
_entity.id
_entity.type
_entity.pdbx_description
1 polymer ?
#
loop_
_entity_poly.entity_id
_entity_poly.type
_entity_poly.pdbx_seq_one_letter_code
_entity_poly.pdbx_strand_id
1 'polypeptide(L)'
;MAKIPGVRRYVIQAVRRAASGADLEPVRDGIAEIWFDSLAVVQDAAESREGQAAAADLPKFCSPESGTVVVEEIAVVVGQAETPSPIRGVCVNRYNS
;
A
#
# COMPACT_ATOMS: atom_id res chain seq x y z
N MET A 1 -10.48 -18.77 -3.18
CA MET A 1 -9.59 -17.65 -2.87
C MET A 1 -8.44 -18.20 -2.03
N ALA A 2 -7.20 -18.13 -2.53
CA ALA A 2 -6.06 -18.63 -1.77
C ALA A 2 -5.80 -17.70 -0.56
N LYS A 3 -5.50 -18.27 0.60
CA LYS A 3 -5.21 -17.50 1.81
C LYS A 3 -3.73 -17.20 1.85
N ILE A 4 -3.35 -15.96 1.56
CA ILE A 4 -1.96 -15.51 1.69
C ILE A 4 -1.55 -15.64 3.17
N PRO A 5 -0.42 -16.31 3.48
CA PRO A 5 0.02 -16.50 4.85
C PRO A 5 0.35 -15.16 5.52
N GLY A 6 0.13 -15.08 6.83
CA GLY A 6 0.46 -13.89 7.63
C GLY A 6 -0.46 -12.67 7.48
N VAL A 7 -1.42 -12.67 6.53
CA VAL A 7 -2.39 -11.58 6.40
C VAL A 7 -3.31 -11.54 7.62
N ARG A 8 -3.27 -10.43 8.36
CA ARG A 8 -4.16 -10.15 9.50
C ARG A 8 -5.47 -9.51 9.06
N ARG A 9 -5.39 -8.61 8.08
CA ARG A 9 -6.55 -7.89 7.55
C ARG A 9 -6.30 -7.57 6.08
N TYR A 10 -7.39 -7.51 5.33
CA TYR A 10 -7.41 -7.07 3.94
C TYR A 10 -8.64 -6.20 3.71
N VAL A 11 -8.45 -5.00 3.18
CA VAL A 11 -9.53 -4.03 2.90
C VAL A 11 -9.30 -3.43 1.52
N ILE A 12 -10.37 -3.30 0.75
CA ILE A 12 -10.39 -2.59 -0.53
C ILE A 12 -11.38 -1.43 -0.40
N GLN A 13 -10.95 -0.23 -0.78
CA GLN A 13 -11.80 0.95 -0.80
C GLN A 13 -11.74 1.59 -2.19
N ALA A 14 -12.89 1.75 -2.82
CA ALA A 14 -13.00 2.53 -4.04
C ALA A 14 -12.90 4.03 -3.72
N VAL A 15 -12.13 4.78 -4.49
CA VAL A 15 -12.03 6.23 -4.35
C VAL A 15 -13.31 6.85 -4.90
N ARG A 16 -13.97 7.68 -4.10
CA ARG A 16 -15.13 8.45 -4.54
C ARG A 16 -14.67 9.76 -5.18
N ARG A 17 -15.43 10.24 -6.17
CA ARG A 17 -15.25 11.58 -6.74
C ARG A 17 -15.26 12.64 -5.64
N ALA A 18 -14.44 13.68 -5.82
CA ALA A 18 -14.23 14.72 -4.82
C ALA A 18 -15.56 15.37 -4.41
N ALA A 19 -15.73 15.59 -3.09
CA ALA A 19 -16.93 16.22 -2.54
C ALA A 19 -17.13 17.68 -3.00
N SER A 20 -16.11 18.29 -3.60
CA SER A 20 -16.13 19.67 -4.10
C SER A 20 -17.00 19.88 -5.35
N GLY A 21 -17.61 18.83 -5.91
CA GLY A 21 -18.49 18.93 -7.08
C GLY A 21 -17.76 19.23 -8.40
N ALA A 22 -16.42 19.31 -8.38
CA ALA A 22 -15.63 19.30 -9.59
C ALA A 22 -15.62 17.89 -10.17
N ASP A 23 -15.96 17.74 -11.45
CA ASP A 23 -15.83 16.49 -12.22
C ASP A 23 -14.36 16.18 -12.51
N LEU A 24 -13.58 15.98 -11.44
CA LEU A 24 -12.22 15.50 -11.51
C LEU A 24 -12.25 14.00 -11.30
N GLU A 25 -11.87 13.27 -12.34
CA GLU A 25 -11.69 11.83 -12.25
C GLU A 25 -10.49 11.55 -11.30
N PRO A 26 -10.66 10.67 -10.30
CA PRO A 26 -9.56 10.32 -9.41
C PRO A 26 -8.38 9.72 -10.17
N VAL A 27 -7.16 10.01 -9.73
CA VAL A 27 -5.94 9.41 -10.29
C VAL A 27 -5.91 7.89 -10.10
N ARG A 28 -6.60 7.39 -9.07
CA ARG A 28 -6.73 5.97 -8.71
C ARG A 28 -8.18 5.65 -8.44
N ASP A 29 -8.66 4.52 -8.95
CA ASP A 29 -10.04 4.02 -8.76
C ASP A 29 -10.26 3.38 -7.38
N GLY A 30 -9.18 2.94 -6.72
CA GLY A 30 -9.24 2.34 -5.39
C GLY A 30 -7.88 2.22 -4.72
N ILE A 31 -7.94 1.83 -3.45
CA ILE A 31 -6.78 1.49 -2.61
C ILE A 31 -7.08 0.13 -1.97
N ALA A 32 -6.08 -0.76 -2.01
CA ALA A 32 -6.09 -2.00 -1.26
C ALA A 32 -5.07 -1.91 -0.14
N GLU A 33 -5.49 -2.19 1.09
CA GLU A 33 -4.65 -2.20 2.27
C GLU A 33 -4.58 -3.63 2.83
N ILE A 34 -3.36 -4.05 3.16
CA ILE A 34 -3.06 -5.39 3.68
C ILE A 34 -2.21 -5.22 4.92
N TRP A 35 -2.62 -5.84 6.02
CA TRP A 35 -1.94 -5.72 7.31
C TRP A 35 -1.25 -7.02 7.68
N PHE A 36 -0.01 -6.90 8.12
CA PHE A 36 0.83 -7.97 8.63
C PHE A 36 1.35 -7.60 10.02
N ASP A 37 1.95 -8.54 10.74
CA ASP A 37 2.57 -8.27 12.05
C ASP A 37 3.95 -7.60 11.93
N SER A 38 4.67 -7.85 10.85
CA SER A 38 6.00 -7.25 10.61
C SER A 38 6.37 -7.26 9.13
N LEU A 39 7.42 -6.52 8.77
CA LEU A 39 7.97 -6.51 7.41
C LEU A 39 8.54 -7.86 6.97
N ALA A 40 9.08 -8.67 7.90
CA ALA A 40 9.54 -10.02 7.59
C ALA A 40 8.39 -10.89 7.09
N VAL A 41 7.21 -10.78 7.74
CA VAL A 41 6.01 -11.51 7.31
C VAL A 41 5.51 -11.03 5.95
N VAL A 42 5.68 -9.76 5.59
CA VAL A 42 5.38 -9.24 4.24
C VAL A 42 6.25 -9.94 3.18
N GLN A 43 7.54 -10.09 3.46
CA GLN A 43 8.48 -10.77 2.55
C GLN A 43 8.13 -12.25 2.40
N ASP A 44 7.94 -12.97 3.51
CA ASP A 44 7.54 -14.38 3.50
C ASP A 44 6.22 -14.59 2.74
N ALA A 45 5.25 -13.68 2.94
CA ALA A 45 3.97 -13.71 2.24
C ALA A 45 4.13 -13.49 0.74
N ALA A 46 4.99 -12.56 0.31
CA ALA A 46 5.27 -12.29 -1.09
C ALA A 46 5.97 -13.48 -1.78
N GLU A 47 6.87 -14.16 -1.10
CA GLU A 47 7.60 -15.33 -1.63
C GLU A 47 6.77 -16.62 -1.62
N SER A 48 5.70 -16.68 -0.82
CA SER A 48 4.79 -17.83 -0.76
C SER A 48 4.13 -18.15 -2.10
N ARG A 49 3.73 -19.41 -2.28
CA ARG A 49 3.00 -19.87 -3.47
C ARG A 49 1.72 -19.05 -3.68
N GLU A 50 1.00 -18.77 -2.60
CA GLU A 50 -0.25 -18.01 -2.61
C GLU A 50 -0.01 -16.54 -2.98
N GLY A 51 1.06 -15.93 -2.46
CA GLY A 51 1.45 -14.56 -2.81
C GLY A 51 1.85 -14.41 -4.28
N GLN A 52 2.67 -15.34 -4.80
CA GLN A 52 3.05 -15.38 -6.21
C GLN A 52 1.84 -15.61 -7.13
N ALA A 53 0.91 -16.48 -6.73
CA ALA A 53 -0.33 -16.69 -7.47
C ALA A 53 -1.21 -15.43 -7.49
N ALA A 54 -1.31 -14.70 -6.37
CA ALA A 54 -2.04 -13.44 -6.30
C ALA A 54 -1.38 -12.34 -7.16
N ALA A 55 -0.05 -12.24 -7.15
CA ALA A 55 0.69 -11.31 -8.00
C ALA A 55 0.49 -11.59 -9.49
N ALA A 56 0.46 -12.86 -9.90
CA ALA A 56 0.16 -13.26 -11.28
C ALA A 56 -1.29 -12.98 -11.70
N ASP A 57 -2.22 -12.89 -10.74
CA ASP A 57 -3.62 -12.58 -10.99
C ASP A 57 -3.90 -11.07 -11.08
N LEU A 58 -3.04 -10.26 -10.46
CA LEU A 58 -3.18 -8.81 -10.35
C LEU A 58 -3.43 -8.08 -11.70
N PRO A 59 -2.76 -8.41 -12.82
CA PRO A 59 -2.97 -7.73 -14.10
C PRO A 59 -4.38 -7.92 -14.69
N LYS A 60 -5.18 -8.87 -14.19
CA LYS A 60 -6.57 -9.07 -14.62
C LYS A 60 -7.51 -7.98 -14.08
N PHE A 61 -7.09 -7.29 -13.01
CA PHE A 61 -7.94 -6.34 -12.27
C PHE A 61 -7.31 -4.95 -12.14
N CYS A 62 -5.99 -4.87 -12.07
CA CYS A 62 -5.25 -3.64 -11.82
C CYS A 62 -4.42 -3.26 -13.04
N SER A 63 -4.34 -1.96 -13.34
CA SER A 63 -3.49 -1.45 -14.41
C SER A 63 -2.01 -1.64 -14.06
N PRO A 64 -1.10 -1.76 -15.06
CA PRO A 64 0.34 -1.81 -14.81
C PRO A 64 0.91 -0.58 -14.07
N GLU A 65 0.16 0.52 -14.06
CA GLU A 65 0.52 1.74 -13.34
C GLU A 65 0.19 1.68 -11.85
N SER A 66 -0.47 0.60 -11.39
CA SER A 66 -0.75 0.32 -9.98
C SER A 66 0.54 0.23 -9.18
N GLY A 67 0.61 1.00 -8.09
CA GLY A 67 1.77 1.03 -7.21
C GLY A 67 1.49 0.34 -5.88
N THR A 68 2.52 -0.26 -5.29
CA THR A 68 2.49 -0.80 -3.93
C THR A 68 3.42 0.04 -3.06
N VAL A 69 2.94 0.44 -1.89
CA VAL A 69 3.76 1.07 -0.85
C VAL A 69 3.76 0.15 0.35
N VAL A 70 4.96 -0.19 0.82
CA VAL A 70 5.15 -0.93 2.07
C VAL A 70 5.45 0.09 3.15
N VAL A 71 4.68 0.05 4.23
CA VAL A 71 4.78 0.99 5.34
C VAL A 71 5.15 0.26 6.63
N GLU A 72 5.96 0.91 7.45
CA GLU A 72 6.22 0.51 8.82
C GLU A 72 5.53 1.52 9.75
N GLU A 73 4.88 1.04 10.80
CA GLU A 73 4.26 1.92 11.78
C GLU A 73 5.34 2.54 12.67
N ILE A 74 5.44 3.86 12.63
CA ILE A 74 6.23 4.64 13.59
C ILE A 74 5.22 5.34 14.50
N ALA A 75 5.23 4.99 15.78
CA ALA A 75 4.39 5.66 16.76
C ALA A 75 4.80 7.14 16.87
N VAL A 76 3.97 8.04 16.33
CA VAL A 76 4.14 9.48 16.55
C VAL A 76 3.62 9.81 17.94
N VAL A 77 4.53 9.84 18.93
CA VAL A 77 4.20 10.28 20.28
C VAL A 77 3.97 11.79 20.25
N VAL A 78 2.71 12.22 20.40
CA VAL A 78 2.37 13.63 20.55
C VAL A 78 2.92 14.11 21.90
N GLY A 79 4.10 14.75 21.89
CA GLY A 79 4.65 15.40 23.09
C GLY A 79 6.17 15.50 23.23
N GLN A 80 6.98 14.75 22.48
CA GLN A 80 8.45 14.90 22.53
C GLN A 80 9.05 14.94 21.13
N ALA A 81 9.43 16.15 20.70
CA ALA A 81 10.33 16.33 19.58
C ALA A 81 11.75 15.97 20.05
N GLU A 82 12.10 14.70 20.08
CA GLU A 82 13.49 14.28 20.17
C GLU A 82 14.01 14.06 18.75
N THR A 83 14.84 15.02 18.32
CA THR A 83 15.79 15.08 17.18
C THR A 83 15.44 14.33 15.88
N PRO A 84 15.58 14.98 14.71
CA PRO A 84 15.19 14.36 13.44
C PRO A 84 15.98 13.07 13.19
N SER A 85 15.24 11.98 13.01
CA SER A 85 15.77 10.71 12.51
C SER A 85 16.57 10.96 11.21
N PRO A 86 17.76 10.36 11.03
CA PRO A 86 18.58 10.53 9.84
C PRO A 86 17.93 9.93 8.58
N ILE A 87 16.83 9.19 8.73
CA ILE A 87 16.08 8.64 7.61
C ILE A 87 15.22 9.74 7.01
N ARG A 88 15.82 10.53 6.13
CA ARG A 88 15.08 11.34 5.15
C ARG A 88 14.34 10.36 4.25
N GLY A 89 13.08 10.07 4.59
CA GLY A 89 12.18 9.35 3.71
C GLY A 89 12.06 10.12 2.40
N VAL A 90 12.80 9.70 1.38
CA VAL A 90 12.66 10.25 0.04
C VAL A 90 11.42 9.61 -0.56
N CYS A 91 10.31 10.33 -0.52
CA CYS A 91 9.18 10.06 -1.41
C CYS A 91 9.65 10.34 -2.83
N VAL A 92 10.14 9.32 -3.55
CA VAL A 92 10.53 9.45 -4.96
C VAL A 92 9.24 9.52 -5.78
N ASN A 93 8.65 10.70 -5.90
CA ASN A 93 7.55 10.90 -6.83
C ASN A 93 8.14 11.09 -8.23
N ARG A 94 8.29 9.99 -8.98
CA ARG A 94 8.82 10.04 -10.35
C ARG A 94 7.68 10.30 -11.33
N TYR A 95 7.14 11.52 -11.33
CA TYR A 95 6.43 12.05 -12.49
C TYR A 95 7.48 12.72 -13.38
N ASN A 96 7.77 12.13 -14.54
CA ASN A 96 8.55 12.79 -15.58
C ASN A 96 7.59 13.32 -16.65
N SER A 97 7.95 14.51 -17.15
CA SER A 97 7.28 15.33 -18.15
C SER A 97 6.98 14.63 -19.48
#